data_AF-A0A640TGW0-F1
#
_entry.id   AF-A0A640TGW0-F1
#
_cell.length_a   1.000
_cell.length_b   1.000
_cell.length_c   1.000
_cell.angle_alpha   90.00
_cell.angle_beta   90.00
_cell.angle_gamma   90.00
#
_symmetry.space_group_name_H-M   'P 1'
#
loop_
_entity.id
_entity.type
_entity.pdbx_description
1 polymer ?
#
loop_
_entity_poly.entity_id
_entity_poly.type
_entity_poly.pdbx_seq_one_letter_code
_entity_poly.pdbx_strand_id
1 'polypeptide(L)'
;MQTVVYRVKGPTWGIAIDLTAGSASVVAPPAGAERISNRIWLDTTPVLEHPPADRSGLRLTQDEVGWLRHGLGLATEAIEAARPPGRHTVVTVHRVLFPAADFQVEGLAGAIVEWSGKEFGIPEVAVGLSFDRAANRFLFDWQPHRRAPGTGVRRVRPARDLRGRPLTDASGTE
;
A
#
# COMPACT_ATOMS: atom_id res chain seq x y z
N MET A 1 -3.58 11.67 -6.82
CA MET A 1 -2.35 10.84 -6.82
C MET A 1 -1.51 11.24 -5.63
N GLN A 2 -1.19 10.30 -4.75
CA GLN A 2 -0.42 10.55 -3.54
C GLN A 2 0.59 9.43 -3.29
N THR A 3 1.62 9.72 -2.48
CA THR A 3 2.62 8.73 -2.06
C THR A 3 2.48 8.44 -0.59
N VAL A 4 2.40 7.16 -0.24
CA VAL A 4 2.53 6.69 1.14
C VAL A 4 3.92 6.14 1.37
N VAL A 5 4.46 6.49 2.53
CA VAL A 5 5.73 6.01 3.04
C VAL A 5 5.45 5.02 4.16
N TYR A 6 5.46 3.75 3.80
CA TYR A 6 5.25 2.64 4.73
C TYR A 6 6.60 2.27 5.35
N ARG A 7 6.73 2.49 6.67
CA ARG A 7 7.90 2.01 7.43
C ARG A 7 7.50 1.19 8.64
N VAL A 8 8.20 0.09 8.80
CA VAL A 8 8.11 -0.79 9.96
C VAL A 8 9.53 -1.09 10.42
N LYS A 9 9.79 -0.94 11.72
CA LYS A 9 11.05 -1.33 12.33
C LYS A 9 10.83 -2.53 13.25
N GLY A 10 11.55 -3.60 13.00
CA GLY A 10 11.66 -4.76 13.87
C GLY A 10 12.95 -4.73 14.69
N PRO A 11 13.24 -5.80 15.44
CA PRO A 11 14.44 -5.91 16.27
C PRO A 11 15.75 -5.90 15.46
N THR A 12 15.79 -6.55 14.30
CA THR A 12 17.00 -6.80 13.50
C THR A 12 17.02 -6.02 12.19
N TRP A 13 15.87 -5.83 11.54
CA TRP A 13 15.73 -5.11 10.27
C TRP A 13 14.31 -4.50 10.15
N GLY A 14 13.96 -3.87 9.03
CA GLY A 14 12.68 -3.19 8.84
C GLY A 14 12.08 -3.34 7.44
N ILE A 15 10.81 -2.96 7.28
CA ILE A 15 10.18 -2.84 5.97
C ILE A 15 10.16 -1.37 5.57
N ALA A 16 10.62 -1.05 4.37
CA ALA A 16 10.58 0.29 3.80
C ALA A 16 10.03 0.28 2.36
N ILE A 17 8.79 0.75 2.21
CA ILE A 17 8.12 0.85 0.91
C ILE A 17 7.58 2.27 0.72
N ASP A 18 7.90 2.88 -0.43
CA ASP A 18 7.17 4.06 -0.91
C ASP A 18 6.25 3.63 -2.05
N LEU A 19 4.95 3.83 -1.86
CA LEU A 19 3.93 3.48 -2.84
C LEU A 19 3.24 4.76 -3.32
N THR A 20 3.35 5.04 -4.61
CA THR A 20 2.61 6.12 -5.28
C THR A 20 1.43 5.54 -6.04
N ALA A 21 0.22 5.96 -5.68
CA ALA A 21 -1.00 5.54 -6.35
C ALA A 21 -2.01 6.69 -6.48
N GLY A 22 -2.99 6.52 -7.36
CA GLY A 22 -4.10 7.44 -7.58
C GLY A 22 -5.44 6.71 -7.62
N SER A 23 -6.52 7.42 -7.29
CA SER A 23 -7.88 6.93 -7.50
C SER A 23 -8.61 7.74 -8.57
N ALA A 24 -9.48 7.08 -9.34
CA ALA A 24 -10.36 7.72 -10.31
C ALA A 24 -11.78 7.14 -10.24
N SER A 25 -12.79 8.02 -10.34
CA SER A 25 -14.21 7.63 -10.38
C SER A 25 -14.67 7.53 -11.83
N VAL A 26 -14.93 6.32 -12.32
CA VAL A 26 -15.23 6.07 -13.74
C VAL A 26 -16.61 5.42 -13.91
N VAL A 27 -17.20 5.61 -15.09
CA VAL A 27 -18.46 4.97 -15.47
C VAL A 27 -18.22 3.52 -15.87
N ALA A 28 -17.10 3.24 -16.53
CA ALA A 28 -16.66 1.90 -16.88
C ALA A 28 -15.17 1.74 -16.56
N PRO A 29 -14.76 0.60 -15.98
CA PRO A 29 -13.36 0.32 -15.69
C PRO A 29 -12.56 0.10 -17.00
N PRO A 30 -11.27 0.47 -17.04
CA PRO A 30 -10.43 0.23 -18.20
C PRO A 30 -10.14 -1.27 -18.38
N ALA A 31 -9.95 -1.71 -19.62
CA ALA A 31 -9.81 -3.13 -19.99
C ALA A 31 -8.60 -3.84 -19.33
N GLY A 32 -7.56 -3.10 -18.92
CA GLY A 32 -6.38 -3.63 -18.24
C GLY A 32 -6.46 -3.62 -16.71
N ALA A 33 -7.50 -3.01 -16.12
CA ALA A 33 -7.68 -3.05 -14.68
C ALA A 33 -8.29 -4.38 -14.26
N GLU A 34 -7.81 -4.89 -13.13
CA GLU A 34 -8.32 -6.10 -12.54
C GLU A 34 -9.42 -5.80 -11.52
N ARG A 35 -10.48 -6.61 -11.52
CA ARG A 35 -11.58 -6.45 -10.57
C ARG A 35 -11.19 -6.96 -9.19
N ILE A 36 -11.27 -6.10 -8.18
CA ILE A 36 -11.05 -6.48 -6.77
C ILE A 36 -12.37 -6.78 -6.07
N SER A 37 -13.38 -5.94 -6.32
CA SER A 37 -14.75 -6.10 -5.81
C SER A 37 -15.76 -5.62 -6.84
N ASN A 38 -17.04 -5.51 -6.46
CA ASN A 38 -18.11 -5.05 -7.35
C ASN A 38 -17.81 -3.68 -7.98
N ARG A 39 -17.30 -2.73 -7.18
CA ARG A 39 -17.03 -1.36 -7.65
C ARG A 39 -15.56 -0.96 -7.63
N ILE A 40 -14.67 -1.78 -7.10
CA ILE A 40 -13.25 -1.44 -6.97
C ILE A 40 -12.41 -2.24 -7.96
N TRP A 41 -11.54 -1.53 -8.67
CA TRP A 41 -10.65 -2.06 -9.70
C TRP A 41 -9.21 -1.62 -9.43
N LEU A 42 -8.24 -2.46 -9.77
CA LEU A 42 -6.81 -2.21 -9.60
C LEU A 42 -6.11 -2.21 -10.95
N ASP A 43 -5.47 -1.10 -11.29
CA ASP A 43 -4.56 -1.01 -12.41
C ASP A 43 -3.12 -1.02 -11.90
N THR A 44 -2.38 -2.06 -12.28
CA THR A 44 -0.95 -2.24 -11.96
C THR A 44 -0.08 -2.24 -13.20
N THR A 45 -0.64 -1.93 -14.37
CA THR A 45 0.09 -1.83 -15.64
C THR A 45 1.37 -0.98 -15.50
N PRO A 46 1.32 0.21 -14.86
CA PRO A 46 2.52 1.05 -14.75
C PRO A 46 3.69 0.40 -14.01
N VAL A 47 3.42 -0.43 -12.99
CA VAL A 47 4.47 -1.10 -12.21
C VAL A 47 4.87 -2.45 -12.80
N LEU A 48 4.00 -3.11 -13.55
CA LEU A 48 4.34 -4.35 -14.28
C LEU A 48 5.18 -4.08 -15.52
N GLU A 49 4.98 -2.94 -16.17
CA GLU A 49 5.67 -2.54 -17.40
C GLU A 49 6.79 -1.50 -17.15
N HIS A 50 7.07 -1.18 -15.89
CA HIS A 50 8.05 -0.17 -15.52
C HIS A 50 9.42 -0.43 -16.20
N PRO A 51 9.97 0.55 -16.96
CA PRO A 51 11.20 0.34 -17.72
C PRO A 51 12.40 0.03 -16.81
N PRO A 52 13.21 -1.02 -17.10
CA PRO A 52 14.39 -1.36 -16.28
C PRO A 52 15.44 -0.24 -16.18
N ALA A 53 15.50 0.65 -17.17
CA ALA A 53 16.41 1.78 -17.18
C ALA A 53 15.93 2.96 -16.32
N ASP A 54 14.62 3.05 -16.01
CA ASP A 54 14.08 4.10 -15.17
C ASP A 54 14.24 3.75 -13.69
N ARG A 55 15.11 4.49 -12.99
CA ARG A 55 15.37 4.31 -11.56
C ARG A 55 14.38 5.06 -10.65
N SER A 56 13.36 5.69 -11.23
CA SER A 56 12.35 6.42 -10.47
C SER A 56 11.40 5.49 -9.71
N GLY A 57 11.28 4.24 -10.13
CA GLY A 57 10.44 3.19 -9.57
C GLY A 57 11.07 1.81 -9.77
N LEU A 58 10.36 0.78 -9.31
CA LEU A 58 10.71 -0.62 -9.52
C LEU A 58 9.64 -1.31 -10.36
N ARG A 59 10.09 -2.22 -11.22
CA ARG A 59 9.23 -3.16 -11.91
C ARG A 59 8.84 -4.28 -10.94
N LEU A 60 7.54 -4.51 -10.78
CA LEU A 60 7.01 -5.59 -9.96
C LEU A 60 6.75 -6.85 -10.79
N THR A 61 6.84 -7.99 -10.13
CA THR A 61 6.38 -9.28 -10.59
C THR A 61 4.88 -9.45 -10.35
N GLN A 62 4.27 -10.47 -10.99
CA GLN A 62 2.86 -10.80 -10.76
C GLN A 62 2.59 -11.22 -9.31
N ASP A 63 3.53 -11.92 -8.67
CA ASP A 63 3.41 -12.34 -7.27
C ASP A 63 3.42 -11.13 -6.32
N GLU A 64 4.29 -10.15 -6.57
CA GLU A 64 4.32 -8.88 -5.83
C GLU A 64 3.03 -8.08 -6.01
N VAL A 65 2.49 -8.03 -7.25
CA VAL A 65 1.18 -7.43 -7.52
C VAL A 65 0.04 -8.17 -6.81
N GLY A 66 0.17 -9.49 -6.62
CA GLY A 66 -0.77 -10.27 -5.81
C GLY A 66 -0.94 -9.74 -4.38
N TRP A 67 0.12 -9.18 -3.79
CA TRP A 67 0.03 -8.54 -2.46
C TRP A 67 -0.63 -7.17 -2.51
N LEU A 68 -0.46 -6.40 -3.58
CA LEU A 68 -1.23 -5.15 -3.77
C LEU A 68 -2.72 -5.44 -3.90
N ARG A 69 -3.07 -6.48 -4.67
CA ARG A 69 -4.44 -6.96 -4.83
C ARG A 69 -5.03 -7.39 -3.48
N HIS A 70 -4.28 -8.19 -2.73
CA HIS A 70 -4.70 -8.66 -1.40
C HIS A 70 -4.95 -7.49 -0.45
N GLY A 71 -4.00 -6.56 -0.33
CA GLY A 71 -4.13 -5.40 0.54
C GLY A 71 -5.31 -4.50 0.18
N LEU A 72 -5.50 -4.19 -1.11
CA LEU A 72 -6.65 -3.40 -1.56
C LEU A 72 -7.97 -4.14 -1.26
N GLY A 73 -8.00 -5.47 -1.41
CA GLY A 73 -9.10 -6.34 -1.04
C GLY A 73 -9.60 -6.09 0.39
N LEU A 74 -8.69 -5.94 1.35
CA LEU A 74 -9.01 -5.69 2.76
C LEU A 74 -9.70 -4.32 3.00
N ALA A 75 -9.48 -3.35 2.11
CA ALA A 75 -10.06 -2.02 2.22
C ALA A 75 -11.35 -1.84 1.40
N THR A 76 -11.73 -2.81 0.54
CA THR A 76 -12.81 -2.65 -0.43
C THR A 76 -14.14 -2.24 0.18
N GLU A 77 -14.58 -2.91 1.25
CA GLU A 77 -15.86 -2.62 1.91
C GLU A 77 -15.92 -1.18 2.41
N ALA A 78 -14.87 -0.72 3.10
CA ALA A 78 -14.78 0.64 3.62
C ALA A 78 -14.72 1.68 2.50
N ILE A 79 -13.96 1.43 1.42
CA ILE A 79 -13.91 2.30 0.25
C ILE A 79 -15.29 2.39 -0.41
N GLU A 80 -15.96 1.25 -0.60
CA GLU A 80 -17.28 1.21 -1.22
C GLU A 80 -18.34 1.94 -0.39
N ALA A 81 -18.28 1.85 0.93
CA ALA A 81 -19.15 2.59 1.85
C ALA A 81 -18.89 4.11 1.82
N ALA A 82 -17.63 4.53 1.64
CA ALA A 82 -17.25 5.94 1.57
C ALA A 82 -17.58 6.61 0.23
N ARG A 83 -18.04 5.87 -0.78
CA ARG A 83 -18.22 6.37 -2.15
C ARG A 83 -19.67 6.33 -2.61
N PRO A 84 -20.12 7.35 -3.36
CA PRO A 84 -21.46 7.37 -3.93
C PRO A 84 -21.75 6.11 -4.76
N PRO A 85 -22.98 5.59 -4.72
CA PRO A 85 -23.39 4.46 -5.55
C PRO A 85 -23.30 4.79 -7.05
N GLY A 86 -23.19 3.75 -7.88
CA GLY A 86 -23.31 3.87 -9.34
C GLY A 86 -22.06 4.26 -10.12
N ARG A 87 -20.89 4.38 -9.47
CA ARG A 87 -19.59 4.55 -10.17
C ARG A 87 -18.57 3.52 -9.70
N HIS A 88 -17.67 3.16 -10.61
CA HIS A 88 -16.51 2.35 -10.28
C HIS A 88 -15.37 3.24 -9.80
N THR A 89 -14.57 2.72 -8.87
CA THR A 89 -13.33 3.34 -8.44
C THR A 89 -12.17 2.51 -8.97
N VAL A 90 -11.31 3.13 -9.77
CA VAL A 90 -10.06 2.54 -10.24
C VAL A 90 -8.94 3.07 -9.38
N VAL A 91 -8.19 2.17 -8.77
CA VAL A 91 -6.93 2.48 -8.08
C VAL A 91 -5.80 2.13 -9.03
N THR A 92 -4.98 3.11 -9.38
CA THR A 92 -3.79 2.90 -10.22
C THR A 92 -2.55 2.99 -9.36
N VAL A 93 -1.74 1.93 -9.34
CA VAL A 93 -0.42 1.94 -8.71
C VAL A 93 0.59 2.41 -9.74
N HIS A 94 1.07 3.63 -9.59
CA HIS A 94 1.97 4.27 -10.55
C HIS A 94 3.43 3.94 -10.30
N ARG A 95 3.82 3.73 -9.04
CA ARG A 95 5.23 3.59 -8.67
C ARG A 95 5.39 2.93 -7.32
N VAL A 96 6.38 2.05 -7.22
CA VAL A 96 6.82 1.46 -5.96
C VAL A 96 8.34 1.58 -5.85
N LEU A 97 8.83 1.88 -4.65
CA LEU A 97 10.25 1.86 -4.30
C LEU A 97 10.43 1.12 -2.98
N PHE A 98 11.48 0.29 -2.89
CA PHE A 98 11.93 -0.32 -1.65
C PHE A 98 13.43 -0.66 -1.74
N PRO A 99 14.21 -0.51 -0.66
CA PRO A 99 15.54 -1.11 -0.58
C PRO A 99 15.42 -2.63 -0.45
N ALA A 100 16.23 -3.39 -1.20
CA ALA A 100 16.18 -4.86 -1.13
C ALA A 100 16.43 -5.42 0.29
N ALA A 101 17.27 -4.75 1.09
CA ALA A 101 17.56 -5.14 2.47
C ALA A 101 16.39 -4.88 3.44
N ASP A 102 15.47 -3.99 3.06
CA ASP A 102 14.32 -3.59 3.87
C ASP A 102 13.00 -3.97 3.16
N PHE A 103 12.99 -5.06 2.41
CA PHE A 103 11.83 -5.49 1.64
C PHE A 103 11.34 -6.87 2.08
N GLN A 104 10.04 -6.92 2.32
CA GLN A 104 9.28 -8.14 2.41
C GLN A 104 7.97 -7.91 1.68
N VAL A 105 7.60 -8.88 0.84
CA VAL A 105 6.54 -8.71 -0.15
C VAL A 105 5.17 -8.40 0.47
N GLU A 106 4.87 -8.94 1.65
CA GLU A 106 3.66 -8.64 2.42
C GLU A 106 3.54 -7.15 2.77
N GLY A 107 4.67 -6.43 2.85
CA GLY A 107 4.69 -4.99 3.05
C GLY A 107 3.95 -4.22 1.96
N LEU A 108 3.84 -4.76 0.73
CA LEU A 108 3.08 -4.14 -0.36
C LEU A 108 1.58 -4.07 -0.02
N ALA A 109 1.03 -5.13 0.59
CA ALA A 109 -0.35 -5.13 1.07
C ALA A 109 -0.55 -4.09 2.17
N GLY A 110 0.38 -4.01 3.13
CA GLY A 110 0.34 -2.98 4.16
C GLY A 110 0.42 -1.55 3.60
N ALA A 111 1.26 -1.33 2.59
CA ALA A 111 1.44 -0.02 1.96
C ALA A 111 0.19 0.45 1.21
N ILE A 112 -0.47 -0.44 0.45
CA ILE A 112 -1.69 -0.08 -0.27
C ILE A 112 -2.88 0.10 0.67
N VAL A 113 -2.98 -0.68 1.76
CA VAL A 113 -3.99 -0.46 2.81
C VAL A 113 -3.85 0.92 3.44
N GLU A 114 -2.63 1.31 3.81
CA GLU A 114 -2.36 2.63 4.38
C GLU A 114 -2.63 3.76 3.37
N TRP A 115 -2.31 3.54 2.09
CA TRP A 115 -2.66 4.45 1.00
C TRP A 115 -4.17 4.60 0.84
N SER A 116 -4.93 3.50 0.85
CA SER A 116 -6.40 3.53 0.78
C SER A 116 -7.01 4.31 1.94
N GLY A 117 -6.49 4.11 3.16
CA GLY A 117 -6.89 4.88 4.33
C GLY A 117 -6.82 6.40 4.10
N LYS A 118 -5.67 6.86 3.58
CA LYS A 118 -5.42 8.28 3.32
C LYS A 118 -6.19 8.83 2.13
N GLU A 119 -6.32 8.08 1.03
CA GLU A 119 -7.02 8.53 -0.18
C GLU A 119 -8.53 8.65 0.01
N PHE A 120 -9.13 7.71 0.74
CA PHE A 120 -10.58 7.64 0.87
C PHE A 120 -11.09 8.17 2.22
N GLY A 121 -10.20 8.59 3.12
CA GLY A 121 -10.58 9.08 4.45
C GLY A 121 -11.28 8.01 5.30
N ILE A 122 -10.96 6.74 5.05
CA ILE A 122 -11.56 5.60 5.76
C ILE A 122 -10.79 5.29 7.04
N PRO A 123 -11.45 4.73 8.08
CA PRO A 123 -10.77 4.27 9.28
C PRO A 123 -9.62 3.32 8.93
N GLU A 124 -8.53 3.42 9.67
CA GLU A 124 -7.37 2.55 9.47
C GLU A 124 -7.81 1.08 9.59
N VAL A 125 -7.63 0.32 8.52
CA VAL A 125 -7.79 -1.13 8.56
C VAL A 125 -6.66 -1.68 9.42
N ALA A 126 -7.00 -2.06 10.64
CA ALA A 126 -6.04 -2.55 11.61
C ALA A 126 -5.46 -3.90 11.14
N VAL A 127 -4.26 -3.85 10.55
CA VAL A 127 -3.46 -5.04 10.26
C VAL A 127 -2.55 -5.31 11.46
N GLY A 128 -2.72 -6.46 12.10
CA GLY A 128 -1.82 -6.88 13.16
C GLY A 128 -0.42 -7.14 12.59
N LEU A 129 0.62 -6.70 13.28
CA LEU A 129 1.99 -6.83 12.79
C LEU A 129 2.91 -7.21 13.94
N SER A 130 3.60 -8.33 13.80
CA SER A 130 4.57 -8.82 14.78
C SER A 130 5.87 -9.28 14.09
N PHE A 131 6.90 -9.59 14.87
CA PHE A 131 8.18 -10.06 14.35
C PHE A 131 8.50 -11.45 14.89
N ASP A 132 8.62 -12.41 13.99
CA ASP A 132 9.13 -13.73 14.30
C ASP A 132 10.66 -13.69 14.28
N ARG A 133 11.26 -13.82 15.47
CA ARG A 133 12.72 -13.86 15.61
C ARG A 133 13.34 -15.14 15.07
N ALA A 134 12.64 -16.27 15.13
CA ALA A 134 13.16 -17.55 14.66
C ALA A 134 13.24 -17.56 13.13
N ALA A 135 12.19 -17.07 12.46
CA ALA A 135 12.18 -16.91 11.00
C ALA A 135 12.86 -15.61 10.53
N ASN A 136 13.24 -14.72 11.45
CA ASN A 136 13.73 -13.36 11.19
C ASN A 136 12.83 -12.58 10.21
N ARG A 137 11.50 -12.66 10.40
CA ARG A 137 10.48 -12.18 9.45
C ARG A 137 9.33 -11.44 10.13
N PHE A 138 8.71 -10.48 9.43
CA PHE A 138 7.45 -9.89 9.88
C PHE A 138 6.26 -10.80 9.61
N LEU A 139 5.39 -10.95 10.60
CA LEU A 139 4.12 -11.67 10.47
C LEU A 139 2.98 -10.66 10.45
N PHE A 140 2.14 -10.76 9.42
CA PHE A 140 0.97 -9.92 9.23
C PHE A 140 -0.28 -10.72 9.57
N ASP A 141 -1.09 -10.19 10.48
CA ASP A 141 -2.44 -10.65 10.78
C ASP A 141 -3.43 -9.77 10.02
N TRP A 142 -3.94 -10.31 8.92
CA TRP A 142 -4.85 -9.63 8.01
C TRP A 142 -6.31 -9.64 8.50
N GLN A 143 -6.59 -10.19 9.69
CA GLN A 143 -7.92 -10.14 10.26
C GLN A 143 -8.28 -8.71 10.66
N PRO A 144 -9.34 -8.12 10.07
CA PRO A 144 -9.81 -6.80 10.48
C PRO A 144 -10.19 -6.85 11.97
N HIS A 145 -9.92 -5.76 12.69
CA HIS A 145 -10.30 -5.56 14.10
C HIS A 145 -9.48 -6.29 15.18
N ARG A 146 -8.46 -7.06 14.82
CA ARG A 146 -7.56 -7.69 15.80
C ARG A 146 -6.20 -7.00 15.80
N ARG A 147 -6.09 -5.91 16.56
CA ARG A 147 -4.79 -5.28 16.84
C ARG A 147 -4.03 -6.15 17.84
N ALA A 148 -3.35 -7.19 17.38
CA ALA A 148 -2.36 -7.84 18.23
C ALA A 148 -1.22 -6.85 18.50
N PRO A 149 -0.88 -6.53 19.76
CA PRO A 149 0.34 -5.79 20.05
C PRO A 149 1.53 -6.65 19.65
N GLY A 150 2.07 -6.43 18.47
CA GLY A 150 3.28 -7.12 18.03
C GLY A 150 4.43 -6.74 18.93
N THR A 151 4.90 -7.69 19.72
CA THR A 151 6.05 -7.50 20.60
C THR A 151 7.26 -7.13 19.76
N GLY A 152 7.79 -5.91 19.94
CA GLY A 152 9.04 -5.48 19.29
C GLY A 152 8.91 -4.91 17.86
N VAL A 153 7.71 -4.59 17.38
CA VAL A 153 7.51 -3.92 16.08
C VAL A 153 7.03 -2.49 16.27
N ARG A 154 7.60 -1.54 15.51
CA ARG A 154 7.22 -0.12 15.56
C ARG A 154 6.96 0.44 14.16
N ARG A 155 5.82 1.13 13.98
CA ARG A 155 5.59 2.00 12.81
C ARG A 155 6.49 3.23 12.91
N VAL A 156 7.15 3.59 11.82
CA VAL A 156 8.06 4.76 11.79
C VAL A 156 7.56 5.75 10.74
N ARG A 157 7.62 7.04 11.07
CA ARG A 157 7.47 8.09 10.07
C ARG A 157 8.85 8.69 9.81
N PRO A 158 9.47 8.44 8.65
CA PRO A 158 10.78 9.03 8.36
C PRO A 158 10.63 10.51 7.98
N ALA A 159 11.71 11.28 8.01
CA ALA A 159 11.68 12.67 7.56
C ALA A 159 11.64 12.82 6.02
N ARG A 160 12.08 11.78 5.30
CA ARG A 160 12.25 11.77 3.84
C ARG A 160 11.76 10.46 3.22
N ASP A 161 11.33 10.53 1.97
CA ASP A 161 11.06 9.38 1.10
C ASP A 161 12.38 8.69 0.66
N LEU A 162 12.31 7.54 0.00
CA LEU A 162 13.46 6.78 -0.52
C LEU A 162 14.20 7.50 -1.65
N ARG A 163 13.63 8.58 -2.21
CA ARG A 163 14.31 9.47 -3.16
C ARG A 163 14.94 10.67 -2.45
N GLY A 164 14.95 10.69 -1.12
CA GLY A 164 15.49 11.79 -0.32
C GLY A 164 14.63 13.05 -0.30
N ARG A 165 13.38 13.00 -0.78
CA ARG A 165 12.46 14.15 -0.76
C ARG A 165 11.84 14.29 0.63
N PRO A 166 11.75 15.51 1.18
CA PRO A 166 11.02 15.72 2.43
C PRO A 166 9.57 15.25 2.30
N LEU A 167 9.05 14.62 3.34
CA LEU A 167 7.62 14.35 3.41
C LEU A 167 6.92 15.63 3.86
N THR A 168 6.19 16.27 2.94
CA THR A 168 5.33 17.39 3.29
C THR A 168 4.26 16.90 4.25
N ASP A 169 4.13 17.58 5.39
CA ASP A 169 2.96 17.38 6.23
C ASP A 169 1.73 17.76 5.43
N ALA A 170 0.79 16.82 5.31
CA ALA A 170 -0.59 17.18 5.01
C ALA A 170 -1.19 17.80 6.29
N SER A 171 -0.67 18.96 6.68
CA SER A 171 -1.30 19.88 7.62
C SER A 171 -1.35 21.23 6.93
N GLY A 172 -2.13 21.28 5.86
CA GLY A 172 -2.75 22.51 5.40
C GLY A 172 -3.97 22.78 6.27
N THR A 173 -3.74 23.38 7.42
CA THR A 173 -4.71 24.19 8.14
C THR A 173 -3.93 25.36 8.71
N GLU A 174 -3.90 26.46 7.95
CA GLU A 174 -4.47 27.75 8.33
C GLU A 174 -4.86 28.51 7.05
#